data_AF-A0A0Q9PHM6-F1
#
_entry.id   AF-A0A0Q9PHM6-F1
#
_cell.length_a   1.000
_cell.length_b   1.000
_cell.length_c   1.000
_cell.angle_alpha   90.00
_cell.angle_beta   90.00
_cell.angle_gamma   90.00
#
_symmetry.space_group_name_H-M   'P 1'
#
loop_
_entity.id
_entity.type
_entity.pdbx_description
1 polymer ?
#
loop_
_entity_poly.entity_id
_entity_poly.type
_entity_poly.pdbx_seq_one_letter_code
_entity_poly.pdbx_strand_id
1 'polypeptide(L)'
;MAERAILAYFHSPEQAEGVASKLKALRAVDVQVDRFNNEIGRGLESAMADSLISQDHEIDSVGLDIVLAAVIDEQSYEQALRVIEAAGGAM
;
A
#
# COMPACT_ATOMS: atom_id res chain seq x y z
N MET A 1 -4.68 19.90 -17.29
CA MET A 1 -3.82 18.73 -17.08
C MET A 1 -3.57 18.67 -15.59
N ALA A 2 -4.37 17.86 -14.90
CA ALA A 2 -4.26 17.69 -13.46
C ALA A 2 -3.84 16.24 -13.23
N GLU A 3 -2.73 16.06 -12.54
CA GLU A 3 -2.17 14.75 -12.21
C GLU A 3 -2.53 14.45 -10.76
N ARG A 4 -2.95 13.22 -10.48
CA ARG A 4 -3.28 12.78 -9.12
C ARG A 4 -2.40 11.61 -8.73
N ALA A 5 -1.76 11.76 -7.57
CA ALA A 5 -1.08 10.66 -6.92
C ALA A 5 -2.10 9.82 -6.13
N ILE A 6 -1.97 8.50 -6.22
CA ILE A 6 -2.72 7.52 -5.44
C ILE A 6 -1.71 6.70 -4.64
N LEU A 7 -1.95 6.61 -3.33
CA LEU A 7 -1.32 5.61 -2.48
C LEU A 7 -2.33 4.51 -2.19
N ALA A 8 -1.88 3.26 -2.33
CA ALA A 8 -2.65 2.09 -1.98
C ALA A 8 -1.75 1.10 -1.26
N TYR A 9 -2.28 0.52 -0.19
CA TYR A 9 -1.60 -0.45 0.65
C TYR A 9 -2.11 -1.85 0.33
N PHE A 10 -1.18 -2.81 0.28
CA PHE A 10 -1.48 -4.19 -0.05
C PHE A 10 -0.82 -5.15 0.93
N HIS A 11 -1.51 -6.24 1.20
CA HIS A 11 -1.01 -7.35 2.02
C HIS A 11 -0.07 -8.29 1.26
N SER A 12 0.01 -8.18 -0.08
CA SER A 12 0.88 -9.04 -0.88
C SER A 12 1.37 -8.34 -2.15
N PRO A 13 2.61 -8.62 -2.59
CA PRO A 13 3.20 -7.97 -3.75
C PRO A 13 2.45 -8.29 -5.04
N GLU A 14 1.87 -9.48 -5.16
CA GLU A 14 1.08 -9.88 -6.34
C GLU A 14 -0.16 -9.00 -6.54
N GLN A 15 -0.81 -8.57 -5.45
CA GLN A 15 -1.97 -7.67 -5.51
C GLN A 15 -1.54 -6.28 -6.01
N ALA A 16 -0.43 -5.77 -5.49
CA ALA A 16 0.15 -4.50 -5.93
C ALA A 16 0.61 -4.56 -7.40
N GLU A 17 1.28 -5.63 -7.83
CA GLU A 17 1.70 -5.82 -9.23
C GLU A 17 0.52 -5.90 -10.20
N GLY A 18 -0.55 -6.59 -9.79
CA GLY A 18 -1.79 -6.68 -10.58
C GLY A 18 -2.42 -5.30 -10.79
N VAL A 19 -2.43 -4.46 -9.77
CA VAL A 19 -2.89 -3.07 -9.86
C VAL A 19 -1.93 -2.24 -10.70
N ALA A 20 -0.62 -2.31 -10.45
CA ALA A 20 0.39 -1.56 -11.18
C ALA A 20 0.31 -1.81 -12.70
N SER A 21 0.10 -3.07 -13.10
CA SER A 21 -0.07 -3.45 -14.51
C SER A 21 -1.33 -2.83 -15.13
N LYS A 22 -2.45 -2.83 -14.39
CA LYS A 22 -3.70 -2.18 -14.82
C LYS A 22 -3.57 -0.66 -14.88
N LEU A 23 -2.91 -0.04 -13.90
CA LEU A 23 -2.65 1.40 -13.89
C LEU A 23 -1.74 1.83 -15.05
N LYS A 24 -0.70 1.04 -15.36
CA LYS A 24 0.13 1.27 -16.57
C LYS A 24 -0.69 1.19 -17.85
N ALA A 25 -1.64 0.26 -17.95
CA ALA A 25 -2.55 0.19 -19.10
C ALA A 25 -3.49 1.40 -19.21
N LEU A 26 -3.80 2.05 -18.09
CA LEU A 26 -4.59 3.30 -18.01
C LEU A 26 -3.76 4.56 -18.25
N ARG A 27 -2.53 4.42 -18.77
CA ARG A 27 -1.58 5.54 -18.95
C ARG A 27 -1.23 6.26 -17.65
N ALA A 28 -1.06 5.53 -16.56
CA ALA A 28 -0.39 6.08 -15.39
C ALA A 28 0.97 6.68 -15.80
N VAL A 29 1.21 7.90 -15.35
CA VAL A 29 2.42 8.68 -15.61
C VAL A 29 3.61 8.01 -14.94
N ASP A 30 3.42 7.54 -13.72
CA ASP A 30 4.43 6.82 -12.95
C ASP A 30 3.76 5.79 -12.02
N VAL A 31 4.41 4.65 -11.79
CA VAL A 31 3.94 3.62 -10.86
C VAL A 31 5.13 3.02 -10.15
N GLN A 32 5.13 3.12 -8.82
CA GLN A 32 6.13 2.59 -7.93
C GLN A 32 5.47 1.63 -6.94
N VAL A 33 6.09 0.45 -6.77
CA VAL A 33 5.69 -0.53 -5.77
C VAL A 33 6.88 -0.70 -4.85
N ASP A 34 6.67 -0.35 -3.59
CA ASP A 34 7.69 -0.42 -2.54
C ASP A 34 7.27 -1.45 -1.49
N ARG A 35 8.22 -2.29 -1.07
CA ARG A 35 7.98 -3.20 0.06
C ARG A 35 8.38 -2.47 1.32
N PHE A 36 7.39 -1.96 2.04
CA PHE A 36 7.59 -1.41 3.37
C PHE A 36 7.81 -2.55 4.35
N ASN A 37 9.04 -3.07 4.39
CA ASN A 37 9.50 -3.87 5.51
C ASN A 37 9.58 -2.92 6.71
N ASN A 38 8.63 -3.04 7.64
CA ASN A 38 8.53 -2.18 8.82
C ASN A 38 9.69 -2.45 9.82
N GLU A 39 10.94 -2.21 9.41
CA GLU A 39 12.13 -2.34 10.27
C GLU A 39 12.13 -1.28 11.39
N ILE A 40 11.52 -0.12 11.15
CA ILE A 40 11.41 0.95 12.16
C ILE A 40 10.29 0.65 13.15
N GLY A 41 9.17 0.07 12.71
CA GLY A 41 8.13 -0.40 13.61
C GLY A 41 8.54 -1.64 14.39
N ARG A 42 9.36 -2.57 13.84
CA ARG A 42 9.95 -3.64 14.67
C ARG A 42 10.98 -3.14 15.67
N GLY A 43 11.71 -2.05 15.39
CA GLY A 43 12.64 -1.46 16.36
C GLY A 43 11.91 -0.81 17.54
N LEU A 44 10.81 -0.11 17.25
CA LEU A 44 9.95 0.50 18.27
C LEU A 44 9.08 -0.55 18.99
N GLU A 45 8.55 -1.54 18.27
CA GLU A 45 7.81 -2.69 18.78
C GLU A 45 8.73 -3.63 19.57
N SER A 46 10.01 -3.78 19.24
CA SER A 46 10.96 -4.55 20.07
C SER A 46 11.31 -3.79 21.35
N ALA A 47 11.42 -2.46 21.32
CA ALA A 47 11.62 -1.63 22.51
C ALA A 47 10.35 -1.53 23.38
N MET A 48 9.16 -1.63 22.77
CA MET A 48 7.88 -1.66 23.47
C MET A 48 7.50 -3.08 23.92
N ALA A 49 7.79 -4.13 23.15
CA ALA A 49 7.55 -5.54 23.48
C ALA A 49 8.44 -6.02 24.62
N ASP A 50 9.67 -5.51 24.74
CA ASP A 50 10.51 -5.74 25.93
C ASP A 50 9.84 -5.21 27.21
N SER A 51 9.02 -4.15 27.08
CA SER A 51 8.27 -3.56 28.20
C SER A 51 6.79 -4.02 28.31
N LEU A 52 6.26 -4.76 27.34
CA LEU A 52 4.83 -5.14 27.20
C LEU A 52 4.57 -6.66 27.30
N ILE A 53 5.55 -7.45 27.73
CA ILE A 53 5.46 -8.92 27.96
C ILE A 53 4.31 -9.30 28.94
N SER A 54 3.59 -8.33 29.50
CA SER A 54 2.56 -8.54 30.52
C SER A 54 1.11 -8.32 30.10
N GLN A 55 0.76 -7.84 28.90
CA GLN A 55 -0.65 -7.68 28.53
C GLN A 55 -0.92 -8.00 27.06
N ASP A 56 -1.52 -9.17 26.85
CA ASP A 56 -2.45 -9.56 25.80
C ASP A 56 -2.99 -8.36 24.99
N HIS A 57 -2.25 -7.98 23.95
CA HIS A 57 -2.75 -7.10 22.92
C HIS A 57 -2.30 -7.72 21.61
N GLU A 58 -3.25 -8.35 20.91
CA GLU A 58 -3.24 -8.46 19.45
C GLU A 58 -2.99 -7.06 18.91
N ILE A 59 -1.71 -6.70 18.75
CA ILE A 59 -1.34 -5.69 17.78
C ILE A 59 -1.63 -6.40 16.47
N ASP A 60 -2.83 -6.17 15.95
CA ASP A 60 -3.12 -6.34 14.53
C ASP A 60 -2.19 -5.34 13.83
N SER A 61 -0.92 -5.74 13.70
CA SER A 61 0.05 -5.10 12.85
C SER A 61 -0.49 -5.34 11.46
N VAL A 62 -1.47 -4.53 11.07
CA VAL A 62 -2.25 -4.63 9.83
C VAL A 62 -1.21 -4.86 8.75
N GLY A 63 -1.13 -6.10 8.27
CA GLY A 63 0.03 -6.65 7.57
C GLY A 63 0.15 -6.12 6.15
N LEU A 64 0.25 -4.81 6.01
CA LEU A 64 0.40 -4.08 4.76
C LEU A 64 1.90 -3.92 4.51
N ASP A 65 2.53 -5.01 4.09
CA ASP A 65 3.96 -5.08 3.79
C ASP A 65 4.32 -4.31 2.51
N ILE A 66 3.32 -3.96 1.69
CA ILE A 66 3.51 -3.40 0.35
C ILE A 66 2.74 -2.08 0.19
N VAL A 67 3.43 -1.08 -0.32
CA VAL A 67 2.87 0.21 -0.73
C VAL A 67 2.97 0.33 -2.25
N LEU A 68 1.89 0.76 -2.88
CA LEU A 68 1.85 1.15 -4.27
C LEU A 68 1.58 2.66 -4.34
N ALA A 69 2.51 3.39 -4.95
CA ALA A 69 2.36 4.79 -5.29
C ALA A 69 2.24 4.93 -6.81
N ALA A 70 1.13 5.49 -7.29
CA ALA A 70 0.93 5.71 -8.71
C ALA A 70 0.49 7.14 -9.01
N VAL A 71 1.08 7.76 -10.02
CA VAL A 71 0.69 9.07 -10.56
C VAL A 71 -0.14 8.83 -11.81
N ILE A 72 -1.36 9.34 -11.82
CA ILE A 72 -2.36 9.06 -12.84
C ILE A 72 -3.03 10.36 -13.25
N ASP A 73 -3.39 10.48 -14.53
CA ASP A 73 -4.16 11.64 -14.99
C ASP A 73 -5.53 11.69 -14.31
N GLU A 74 -6.02 12.90 -14.01
CA GLU A 74 -7.32 13.14 -13.38
C GLU A 74 -8.47 12.45 -14.13
N GLN A 75 -8.41 12.35 -15.47
CA GLN A 75 -9.43 11.66 -16.28
C GLN A 75 -9.47 10.15 -16.03
N SER A 76 -8.37 9.56 -15.54
CA SER A 76 -8.25 8.12 -15.27
C SER A 76 -8.31 7.78 -13.78
N TYR A 77 -8.38 8.79 -12.91
CA TYR A 77 -8.40 8.63 -11.45
C TYR A 77 -9.57 7.76 -10.97
N GLU A 78 -10.79 8.00 -11.47
CA GLU A 78 -11.97 7.21 -11.09
C GLU A 78 -11.85 5.73 -11.49
N GLN A 79 -11.21 5.46 -12.64
CA GLN A 79 -11.00 4.10 -13.11
C GLN A 79 -9.92 3.40 -12.28
N ALA A 80 -8.85 4.11 -11.94
CA ALA A 80 -7.81 3.61 -11.04
C ALA A 80 -8.36 3.24 -9.66
N LEU A 81 -9.28 4.04 -9.12
CA LEU A 81 -9.96 3.76 -7.85
C LEU A 81 -10.62 2.38 -7.87
N ARG A 82 -11.42 2.12 -8.91
CA ARG A 82 -12.09 0.82 -9.08
C ARG A 82 -11.12 -0.34 -9.23
N VAL A 83 -9.98 -0.10 -9.87
CA VAL A 83 -8.93 -1.13 -10.03
C VAL A 83 -8.31 -1.51 -8.68
N ILE A 84 -8.03 -0.52 -7.83
CA ILE A 84 -7.44 -0.71 -6.50
C ILE A 84 -8.42 -1.43 -5.57
N GLU A 85 -9.67 -0.95 -5.50
CA GLU A 85 -10.73 -1.59 -4.71
C GLU A 85 -10.97 -3.03 -5.17
N ALA A 86 -11.05 -3.28 -6.49
CA ALA A 86 -11.23 -4.63 -7.03
C ALA A 86 -10.05 -5.57 -6.75
N ALA A 87 -8.87 -5.03 -6.44
CA ALA A 87 -7.68 -5.79 -6.06
C ALA A 87 -7.52 -5.93 -4.54
N GLY A 88 -8.47 -5.44 -3.74
CA GLY A 88 -8.39 -5.50 -2.29
C GLY A 88 -7.40 -4.51 -1.68
N GLY A 89 -6.98 -3.48 -2.43
CA GLY A 89 -6.13 -2.42 -1.91
C GLY A 89 -6.93 -1.50 -0.98
N ALA A 90 -6.39 -1.25 0.21
CA ALA A 90 -6.86 -0.18 1.08
C ALA A 90 -6.13 1.11 0.69
N MET A 91 -6.84 2.22 0.51
CA MET A 91 -6.25 3.54 0.24
C MET A 91 -6.19 4.38 1.51
#